data_AF-J0D5K9-F1
#
_entry.id   AF-J0D5K9-F1
#
_cell.length_a   1.000
_cell.length_b   1.000
_cell.length_c   1.000
_cell.angle_alpha   90.00
_cell.angle_beta   90.00
_cell.angle_gamma   90.00
#
_symmetry.space_group_name_H-M   'P 1'
#
loop_
_entity.id
_entity.type
_entity.pdbx_description
1 polymer ?
#
loop_
_entity_poly.entity_id
_entity_poly.type
_entity_poly.pdbx_seq_one_letter_code
_entity_poly.pdbx_strand_id
1 'polypeptide(L)'
;MLSQTVVGGYTQYLTAAQGMPTRVEKALESMTLDFFWGHARRHPVNMDTLRLSRNTGGANLLHIKARNDAQYMMWLGEYLAPRGERPVWAFLADQLLQGAMILTDRNRVPERGRTNPFEQDWRPNLRKLPFILRCMVRMARRYQLVLDAPEIPQHLRERMNIWAHPALLEPEQWRNTGRRTRCLRVKHKVCTVEDLEEMAELDDSEHEENSGCDCENCTEDHAQGCRHPYKCQSLVAEMIGAIAEKWNPNTAHVAPPRRLRDDLADMRETAIERGEALVFDDSRVNDAEVSNLYRICVDKPALQGATASEIMRGEATERMQGGEMEDPVHVAVCAAIREDDDGTARAGFAIVFPDKEYTDIKQSCVGEQVPFARAAALAVIAAVLAVPGGRTLHIIMTGRALVEALTTRLDKNEQRGWTDWRDDEKPMHAAAAILRSRAGETTFTHVDKKSARAWPELRRARELAALAV
;
A
#
# COMPACT_ATOMS: atom_id res chain seq x y z
N MET A 1 -27.63 0.26 26.01
CA MET A 1 -28.38 -0.48 24.97
C MET A 1 -29.46 0.39 24.33
N LEU A 2 -30.42 0.95 25.09
CA LEU A 2 -31.46 1.85 24.54
C LEU A 2 -30.93 3.06 23.78
N SER A 3 -29.94 3.78 24.32
CA SER A 3 -29.33 4.93 23.63
C SER A 3 -28.69 4.55 22.29
N GLN A 4 -28.04 3.38 22.22
CA GLN A 4 -27.44 2.87 20.99
C GLN A 4 -28.49 2.50 19.94
N THR A 5 -29.57 1.80 20.35
CA THR A 5 -30.62 1.40 19.41
C THR A 5 -31.38 2.60 18.87
N VAL A 6 -31.76 3.54 19.75
CA VAL A 6 -32.56 4.71 19.35
C VAL A 6 -31.70 5.74 18.63
N VAL A 7 -30.67 6.29 19.28
CA VAL A 7 -29.84 7.33 18.66
C VAL A 7 -29.08 6.74 17.47
N GLY A 8 -28.56 5.52 17.61
CA GLY A 8 -27.85 4.84 16.53
C GLY A 8 -28.75 4.55 15.34
N GLY A 9 -29.80 3.76 15.52
CA GLY A 9 -30.65 3.28 14.44
C GLY A 9 -31.35 4.40 13.66
N TYR A 10 -32.03 5.32 14.35
CA TYR A 10 -32.81 6.38 13.69
C TYR A 10 -31.93 7.38 12.93
N THR A 11 -30.74 7.69 13.44
CA THR A 11 -29.87 8.68 12.80
C THR A 11 -29.00 8.08 11.71
N GLN A 12 -28.78 6.76 11.71
CA GLN A 12 -27.93 6.09 10.73
C GLN A 12 -28.48 6.23 9.32
N TYR A 13 -29.77 5.96 9.11
CA TYR A 13 -30.40 6.09 7.80
C TYR A 13 -30.28 7.51 7.23
N LEU A 14 -30.62 8.52 8.03
CA LEU A 14 -30.51 9.92 7.59
C LEU A 14 -29.06 10.31 7.34
N THR A 15 -28.11 9.85 8.16
CA THR A 15 -26.68 10.12 7.92
C THR A 15 -26.21 9.47 6.62
N ALA A 16 -26.65 8.25 6.35
CA ALA A 16 -26.34 7.52 5.13
C ALA A 16 -27.02 8.07 3.88
N ALA A 17 -28.03 8.95 4.02
CA ALA A 17 -28.71 9.58 2.89
C ALA A 17 -28.23 11.02 2.62
N GLN A 18 -28.01 11.81 3.67
CA GLN A 18 -27.72 13.26 3.56
C GLN A 18 -26.49 13.72 4.36
N GLY A 19 -25.86 12.80 5.10
CA GLY A 19 -24.80 13.13 6.06
C GLY A 19 -25.33 13.77 7.34
N MET A 20 -24.42 14.05 8.28
CA MET A 20 -24.74 14.68 9.56
C MET A 20 -23.86 15.92 9.78
N PRO A 21 -24.43 17.14 9.82
CA PRO A 21 -23.68 18.34 10.16
C PRO A 21 -23.09 18.28 11.58
N THR A 22 -21.90 18.87 11.76
CA THR A 22 -21.17 18.84 13.05
C THR A 22 -21.98 19.39 14.24
N ARG A 23 -22.89 20.35 14.02
CA ARG A 23 -23.77 20.85 15.08
C ARG A 23 -24.75 19.79 15.60
N VAL A 24 -25.25 18.93 14.70
CA VAL A 24 -26.19 17.85 15.03
C VAL A 24 -25.43 16.73 15.72
N GLU A 25 -24.24 16.38 15.22
CA GLU A 25 -23.35 15.42 15.87
C GLU A 25 -23.06 15.79 17.33
N LYS A 26 -22.62 17.03 17.58
CA LYS A 26 -22.35 17.52 18.94
C LYS A 26 -23.60 17.53 19.82
N ALA A 27 -24.76 17.89 19.27
CA ALA A 27 -26.02 17.88 20.01
C ALA A 27 -26.41 16.45 20.42
N LEU A 28 -26.28 15.47 19.52
CA LEU A 28 -26.57 14.06 19.82
C LEU A 28 -25.56 13.47 20.81
N GLU A 29 -24.28 13.85 20.73
CA GLU A 29 -23.27 13.47 21.73
C GLU A 29 -23.63 14.01 23.12
N SER A 30 -24.05 15.28 23.21
CA SER A 30 -24.52 15.87 24.46
C SER A 30 -25.75 15.15 25.00
N MET A 31 -26.78 14.93 24.16
CA MET A 31 -27.99 14.22 24.56
C MET A 31 -27.70 12.78 25.02
N THR A 32 -26.75 12.10 24.38
CA THR A 32 -26.34 10.74 24.77
C THR A 32 -25.66 10.73 26.14
N LEU A 33 -24.82 11.73 26.41
CA LEU A 33 -24.13 11.88 27.70
C LEU A 33 -25.12 12.24 28.82
N ASP A 34 -26.00 13.21 28.56
CA ASP A 34 -27.03 13.64 29.50
C ASP A 34 -27.98 12.48 29.83
N PHE A 35 -28.38 11.70 28.83
CA PHE A 35 -29.20 10.50 29.03
C PHE A 35 -28.46 9.44 29.86
N PHE A 36 -27.17 9.19 29.58
CA PHE A 36 -26.37 8.22 30.32
C PHE A 36 -26.22 8.58 31.81
N TRP A 37 -26.16 9.87 32.13
CA TRP A 37 -26.01 10.38 33.50
C TRP A 37 -27.30 10.90 34.14
N GLY A 38 -28.48 10.64 33.54
CA GLY A 38 -29.76 11.07 34.09
C GLY A 38 -29.90 12.59 34.29
N HIS A 39 -29.37 13.38 33.35
CA HIS A 39 -29.33 14.85 33.37
C HIS A 39 -28.55 15.46 34.56
N ALA A 40 -27.59 14.73 35.13
CA ALA A 40 -26.70 15.28 36.13
C ALA A 40 -25.86 16.44 35.57
N ARG A 41 -25.69 17.53 36.35
CA ARG A 41 -24.91 18.71 35.91
C ARG A 41 -23.41 18.44 35.71
N ARG A 42 -22.88 17.38 36.29
CA ARG A 42 -21.46 16.99 36.20
C ARG A 42 -21.36 15.50 35.92
N HIS A 43 -20.57 15.16 34.92
CA HIS A 43 -20.31 13.79 34.52
C HIS A 43 -19.01 13.32 35.17
N PRO A 44 -19.02 12.25 35.98
CA PRO A 44 -17.83 11.80 36.70
C PRO A 44 -16.78 11.16 35.76
N VAL A 45 -17.19 10.71 34.57
CA VAL A 45 -16.33 10.09 33.57
C VAL A 45 -16.53 10.80 32.23
N ASN A 46 -15.43 11.06 31.51
CA ASN A 46 -15.48 11.71 30.21
C ASN A 46 -16.00 10.76 29.10
N MET A 47 -16.39 11.35 27.97
CA MET A 47 -16.96 10.61 26.85
C MET A 47 -15.99 9.59 26.24
N ASP A 48 -14.70 9.90 26.19
CA ASP A 48 -13.70 9.04 25.56
C ASP A 48 -13.47 7.76 26.37
N THR A 49 -13.43 7.84 27.69
CA THR A 49 -13.39 6.67 28.58
C THR A 49 -14.65 5.83 28.45
N LEU A 50 -15.84 6.45 28.34
CA LEU A 50 -17.10 5.71 28.16
C LEU A 50 -17.15 4.96 26.82
N ARG A 51 -16.44 5.43 25.79
CA ARG A 51 -16.35 4.77 24.47
C ARG A 51 -15.45 3.55 24.45
N LEU A 52 -14.53 3.42 25.41
CA LEU A 52 -13.63 2.27 25.49
C LEU A 52 -14.41 0.96 25.74
N SER A 53 -13.71 -0.15 25.50
CA SER A 53 -14.25 -1.49 25.76
C SER A 53 -14.51 -1.73 27.24
N ARG A 54 -15.46 -2.63 27.54
CA ARG A 54 -15.74 -3.04 28.94
C ARG A 54 -14.52 -3.65 29.63
N ASN A 55 -13.68 -4.35 28.87
CA ASN A 55 -12.46 -4.98 29.39
C ASN A 55 -11.41 -3.94 29.81
N THR A 56 -11.47 -2.75 29.22
CA THR A 56 -10.59 -1.60 29.53
C THR A 56 -11.28 -0.58 30.43
N GLY A 57 -12.36 -0.97 31.14
CA GLY A 57 -13.10 -0.10 32.07
C GLY A 57 -14.06 0.89 31.42
N GLY A 58 -14.32 0.78 30.11
CA GLY A 58 -15.29 1.61 29.39
C GLY A 58 -16.71 1.03 29.35
N ALA A 59 -17.64 1.77 28.74
CA ALA A 59 -19.05 1.38 28.63
C ALA A 59 -19.45 0.92 27.21
N ASN A 60 -18.50 0.85 26.27
CA ASN A 60 -18.76 0.65 24.84
C ASN A 60 -19.78 1.66 24.28
N LEU A 61 -19.73 2.92 24.72
CA LEU A 61 -20.69 3.93 24.28
C LEU A 61 -20.52 4.27 22.78
N LEU A 62 -21.63 4.53 22.08
CA LEU A 62 -21.61 4.82 20.64
C LEU A 62 -20.77 6.05 20.33
N HIS A 63 -19.77 5.90 19.45
CA HIS A 63 -19.00 7.01 18.93
C HIS A 63 -19.64 7.55 17.64
N ILE A 64 -20.56 8.52 17.77
CA ILE A 64 -21.33 9.07 16.64
C ILE A 64 -20.42 9.60 15.54
N LYS A 65 -19.41 10.40 15.90
CA LYS A 65 -18.41 10.92 14.96
C LYS A 65 -17.69 9.80 14.18
N ALA A 66 -17.14 8.80 14.85
CA ALA A 66 -16.44 7.70 14.19
C ALA A 66 -17.37 6.90 13.25
N ARG A 67 -18.64 6.73 13.63
CA ARG A 67 -19.64 6.11 12.75
C ARG A 67 -19.93 6.98 11.52
N ASN A 68 -20.09 8.29 11.69
CA ASN A 68 -20.29 9.20 10.56
C ASN A 68 -19.06 9.21 9.64
N ASP A 69 -17.86 9.23 10.21
CA ASP A 69 -16.60 9.11 9.49
C ASP A 69 -16.56 7.81 8.65
N ALA A 70 -16.96 6.67 9.24
CA ALA A 70 -17.08 5.40 8.53
C ALA A 70 -18.11 5.45 7.38
N GLN A 71 -19.26 6.12 7.57
CA GLN A 71 -20.24 6.30 6.51
C GLN A 71 -19.67 7.11 5.33
N TYR A 72 -18.97 8.21 5.60
CA TYR A 72 -18.32 9.00 4.56
C TYR A 72 -17.18 8.23 3.88
N MET A 73 -16.52 7.32 4.60
CA MET A 73 -15.52 6.40 4.05
C MET A 73 -16.15 5.38 3.10
N MET A 74 -17.34 4.86 3.41
CA MET A 74 -18.10 4.01 2.47
C MET A 74 -18.43 4.74 1.17
N TRP A 75 -18.94 5.97 1.25
CA TRP A 75 -19.18 6.79 0.05
C TRP A 75 -17.91 7.13 -0.71
N LEU A 76 -16.80 7.36 -0.01
CA LEU A 76 -15.49 7.54 -0.64
C LEU A 76 -15.08 6.27 -1.38
N GLY A 77 -15.25 5.09 -0.79
CA GLY A 77 -15.03 3.80 -1.46
C GLY A 77 -15.88 3.65 -2.73
N GLU A 78 -17.19 3.91 -2.65
CA GLU A 78 -18.08 3.88 -3.83
C GLU A 78 -17.65 4.87 -4.92
N TYR A 79 -17.18 6.07 -4.54
CA TYR A 79 -16.67 7.06 -5.48
C TYR A 79 -15.38 6.59 -6.17
N LEU A 80 -14.51 5.89 -5.44
CA LEU A 80 -13.20 5.39 -5.92
C LEU A 80 -13.28 4.01 -6.57
N ALA A 81 -14.48 3.42 -6.64
CA ALA A 81 -14.72 2.13 -7.27
C ALA A 81 -14.30 2.13 -8.76
N PRO A 82 -14.07 0.94 -9.36
CA PRO A 82 -13.83 0.81 -10.80
C PRO A 82 -14.91 1.52 -11.61
N ARG A 83 -14.54 2.09 -12.76
CA ARG A 83 -15.47 2.91 -13.57
C ARG A 83 -16.80 2.23 -13.90
N GLY A 84 -16.81 0.90 -14.07
CA GLY A 84 -18.01 0.10 -14.33
C GLY A 84 -18.93 -0.08 -13.11
N GLU A 85 -18.41 0.10 -11.90
CA GLU A 85 -19.12 -0.08 -10.63
C GLU A 85 -19.49 1.25 -9.96
N ARG A 86 -18.92 2.38 -10.43
CA ARG A 86 -19.18 3.70 -9.86
C ARG A 86 -20.66 4.08 -9.98
N PRO A 87 -21.27 4.56 -8.89
CA PRO A 87 -22.64 5.06 -8.95
C PRO A 87 -22.71 6.35 -9.78
N VAL A 88 -23.88 6.63 -10.37
CA VAL A 88 -24.09 7.79 -11.27
C VAL A 88 -23.66 9.13 -10.63
N TRP A 89 -23.89 9.29 -9.33
CA TRP A 89 -23.53 10.51 -8.61
C TRP A 89 -22.01 10.77 -8.58
N ALA A 90 -21.17 9.73 -8.72
CA ALA A 90 -19.73 9.86 -8.70
C ALA A 90 -19.21 10.64 -9.93
N PHE A 91 -19.82 10.43 -11.10
CA PHE A 91 -19.49 11.19 -12.32
C PHE A 91 -19.86 12.68 -12.20
N LEU A 92 -20.97 12.98 -11.52
CA LEU A 92 -21.32 14.38 -11.18
C LEU A 92 -20.32 14.96 -10.17
N ALA A 93 -19.91 14.15 -9.18
CA ALA A 93 -18.92 14.55 -8.19
C ALA A 93 -17.57 14.90 -8.84
N ASP A 94 -17.12 14.16 -9.86
CA ASP A 94 -15.91 14.48 -10.63
C ASP A 94 -15.96 15.92 -11.15
N GLN A 95 -17.06 16.28 -11.82
CA GLN A 95 -17.26 17.62 -12.39
C GLN A 95 -17.29 18.72 -11.31
N LEU A 96 -17.95 18.45 -10.17
CA LEU A 96 -17.99 19.39 -9.05
C LEU A 96 -16.62 19.58 -8.40
N LEU A 97 -15.83 18.52 -8.27
CA LEU A 97 -14.47 18.57 -7.73
C LEU A 97 -13.54 19.35 -8.68
N GLN A 98 -13.60 19.07 -9.98
CA GLN A 98 -12.84 19.77 -11.01
C GLN A 98 -13.21 21.27 -11.06
N GLY A 99 -14.50 21.61 -11.02
CA GLY A 99 -14.98 22.99 -10.99
C GLY A 99 -14.63 23.74 -9.69
N ALA A 100 -14.41 23.01 -8.59
CA ALA A 100 -13.99 23.56 -7.31
C ALA A 100 -12.46 23.69 -7.16
N MET A 101 -11.65 23.29 -8.13
CA MET A 101 -10.17 23.36 -8.07
C MET A 101 -9.67 24.75 -7.66
N ILE A 102 -8.64 24.81 -6.80
CA ILE A 102 -8.02 26.08 -6.41
C ILE A 102 -7.26 26.72 -7.59
N LEU A 103 -7.17 28.06 -7.60
CA LEU A 103 -6.62 28.80 -8.73
C LEU A 103 -5.15 28.45 -9.02
N THR A 104 -4.36 28.21 -7.98
CA THR A 104 -2.94 27.83 -8.10
C THR A 104 -2.79 26.53 -8.87
N ASP A 105 -3.59 25.52 -8.53
CA ASP A 105 -3.55 24.22 -9.21
C ASP A 105 -4.17 24.29 -10.60
N ARG A 106 -5.22 25.09 -10.79
CA ARG A 106 -5.88 25.29 -12.10
C ARG A 106 -4.90 25.81 -13.16
N ASN A 107 -3.95 26.65 -12.76
CA ASN A 107 -2.91 27.17 -13.65
C ASN A 107 -1.79 26.16 -13.90
N ARG A 108 -1.60 25.19 -13.01
CA ARG A 108 -0.59 24.13 -13.13
C ARG A 108 -1.09 23.00 -14.03
N VAL A 109 -2.28 22.47 -13.73
CA VAL A 109 -2.85 21.26 -14.36
C VAL A 109 -3.75 21.65 -15.54
N PRO A 110 -3.42 21.22 -16.78
CA PRO A 110 -4.26 21.41 -17.95
C PRO A 110 -5.66 20.80 -17.76
N GLU A 111 -6.68 21.38 -18.41
CA GLU A 111 -8.07 20.94 -18.24
C GLU A 111 -8.29 19.48 -18.60
N ARG A 112 -7.66 19.00 -19.69
CA ARG A 112 -7.72 17.59 -20.11
C ARG A 112 -7.10 16.62 -19.11
N GLY A 113 -6.18 17.11 -18.29
CA GLY A 113 -5.47 16.33 -17.29
C GLY A 113 -6.12 16.30 -15.91
N ARG A 114 -7.24 17.01 -15.71
CA ARG A 114 -7.94 17.05 -14.41
C ARG A 114 -8.88 15.86 -14.34
N THR A 115 -8.49 14.81 -13.64
CA THR A 115 -9.34 13.64 -13.43
C THR A 115 -9.92 13.67 -12.02
N ASN A 116 -9.22 13.08 -11.07
CA ASN A 116 -9.68 12.80 -9.72
C ASN A 116 -8.69 13.40 -8.70
N PRO A 117 -9.13 14.26 -7.76
CA PRO A 117 -8.24 14.86 -6.75
C PRO A 117 -7.69 13.85 -5.72
N PHE A 118 -8.19 12.61 -5.72
CA PHE A 118 -7.66 11.55 -4.86
C PHE A 118 -6.54 10.73 -5.53
N GLU A 119 -6.41 10.83 -6.85
CA GLU A 119 -5.31 10.22 -7.64
C GLU A 119 -4.18 11.20 -7.89
N GLN A 120 -4.51 12.50 -7.85
CA GLN A 120 -3.66 13.58 -8.29
C GLN A 120 -3.36 14.55 -7.15
N ASP A 121 -2.15 15.11 -7.10
CA ASP A 121 -1.75 16.11 -6.11
C ASP A 121 -2.33 17.51 -6.43
N TRP A 122 -3.65 17.65 -6.51
CA TRP A 122 -4.31 18.96 -6.52
C TRP A 122 -5.48 19.01 -5.56
N ARG A 123 -5.84 20.22 -5.15
CA ARG A 123 -6.77 20.41 -4.03
C ARG A 123 -8.04 21.15 -4.48
N PRO A 124 -9.23 20.60 -4.20
CA PRO A 124 -10.46 21.34 -4.40
C PRO A 124 -10.67 22.35 -3.26
N ASN A 125 -11.34 23.47 -3.58
CA ASN A 125 -11.79 24.46 -2.63
C ASN A 125 -13.03 23.93 -1.88
N LEU A 126 -12.79 23.50 -0.64
CA LEU A 126 -13.81 22.92 0.24
C LEU A 126 -15.04 23.81 0.47
N ARG A 127 -14.92 25.13 0.32
CA ARG A 127 -16.05 26.07 0.50
C ARG A 127 -17.04 26.03 -0.66
N LYS A 128 -16.58 25.69 -1.86
CA LYS A 128 -17.40 25.58 -3.07
C LYS A 128 -18.07 24.21 -3.21
N LEU A 129 -17.61 23.22 -2.45
CA LEU A 129 -18.14 21.86 -2.50
C LEU A 129 -19.43 21.72 -1.68
N PRO A 130 -20.40 20.92 -2.17
CA PRO A 130 -21.49 20.40 -1.36
C PRO A 130 -20.99 19.72 -0.08
N PHE A 131 -21.87 19.66 0.92
CA PHE A 131 -21.53 19.15 2.25
C PHE A 131 -20.91 17.75 2.22
N ILE A 132 -21.50 16.82 1.45
CA ILE A 132 -21.04 15.42 1.35
C ILE A 132 -19.62 15.32 0.77
N LEU A 133 -19.37 15.93 -0.39
CA LEU A 133 -18.04 15.93 -1.03
C LEU A 133 -16.98 16.58 -0.13
N ARG A 134 -17.37 17.64 0.59
CA ARG A 134 -16.49 18.28 1.57
C ARG A 134 -16.12 17.33 2.71
N CYS A 135 -17.06 16.52 3.19
CA CYS A 135 -16.79 15.50 4.19
C CYS A 135 -15.90 14.40 3.64
N MET A 136 -16.15 13.89 2.43
CA MET A 136 -15.30 12.89 1.77
C MET A 136 -13.85 13.36 1.63
N VAL A 137 -13.62 14.58 1.12
CA VAL A 137 -12.26 15.14 0.99
C VAL A 137 -11.57 15.31 2.35
N ARG A 138 -12.32 15.69 3.40
CA ARG A 138 -11.78 15.77 4.76
C ARG A 138 -11.44 14.40 5.32
N MET A 139 -12.26 13.37 5.04
CA MET A 139 -12.01 12.01 5.49
C MET A 139 -10.80 11.42 4.81
N ALA A 140 -10.70 11.52 3.48
CA ALA A 140 -9.53 11.12 2.73
C ALA A 140 -8.25 11.73 3.33
N ARG A 141 -8.24 13.03 3.65
CA ARG A 141 -7.08 13.68 4.28
C ARG A 141 -6.83 13.22 5.70
N ARG A 142 -7.88 13.10 6.52
CA ARG A 142 -7.78 12.74 7.94
C ARG A 142 -7.22 11.33 8.11
N TYR A 143 -7.65 10.42 7.26
CA TYR A 143 -7.20 9.03 7.25
C TYR A 143 -6.10 8.79 6.22
N GLN A 144 -5.44 9.85 5.73
CA GLN A 144 -4.27 9.75 4.84
C GLN A 144 -4.50 8.74 3.68
N LEU A 145 -5.60 8.93 2.95
CA LEU A 145 -5.84 8.20 1.72
C LEU A 145 -4.67 8.47 0.77
N VAL A 146 -4.01 7.40 0.36
CA VAL A 146 -2.92 7.41 -0.60
C VAL A 146 -3.16 6.35 -1.65
N LEU A 147 -2.64 6.60 -2.84
CA LEU A 147 -2.54 5.60 -3.88
C LEU A 147 -1.20 4.88 -3.65
N ASP A 148 -1.25 3.65 -3.15
CA ASP A 148 -0.06 2.90 -2.77
C ASP A 148 -0.30 1.39 -2.83
N ALA A 149 0.58 0.68 -3.53
CA ALA A 149 0.65 -0.78 -3.53
C ALA A 149 2.11 -1.21 -3.58
N PRO A 150 2.50 -2.41 -3.13
CA PRO A 150 3.89 -2.88 -3.18
C PRO A 150 4.54 -2.64 -4.54
N GLU A 151 3.79 -2.92 -5.60
CA GLU A 151 4.14 -2.65 -6.99
C GLU A 151 3.02 -1.85 -7.64
N ILE A 152 3.38 -0.82 -8.42
CA ILE A 152 2.44 -0.07 -9.25
C ILE A 152 2.55 -0.60 -10.67
N PRO A 153 1.47 -1.08 -11.31
CA PRO A 153 1.53 -1.53 -12.70
C PRO A 153 2.05 -0.45 -13.65
N GLN A 154 2.83 -0.86 -14.65
CA GLN A 154 3.46 0.02 -15.63
C GLN A 154 2.43 0.95 -16.31
N HIS A 155 1.33 0.40 -16.83
CA HIS A 155 0.29 1.17 -17.50
C HIS A 155 -0.38 2.21 -16.59
N LEU A 156 -0.31 2.06 -15.27
CA LEU A 156 -0.81 3.07 -14.34
C LEU A 156 0.19 4.20 -14.13
N ARG A 157 1.50 3.90 -14.12
CA ARG A 157 2.57 4.92 -14.04
C ARG A 157 2.54 5.83 -15.26
N GLU A 158 2.55 5.22 -16.44
CA GLU A 158 2.48 5.87 -17.75
C GLU A 158 1.29 6.84 -17.83
N ARG A 159 0.10 6.40 -17.37
CA ARG A 159 -1.14 7.18 -17.41
C ARG A 159 -1.23 8.29 -16.36
N MET A 160 -0.32 8.36 -15.39
CA MET A 160 -0.40 9.39 -14.34
C MET A 160 -0.19 10.78 -14.95
N ASN A 161 -0.95 11.76 -14.47
CA ASN A 161 -0.79 13.13 -14.94
C ASN A 161 0.46 13.74 -14.34
N ILE A 162 1.43 14.14 -15.17
CA ILE A 162 2.70 14.68 -14.66
C ILE A 162 2.51 15.99 -13.87
N TRP A 163 1.58 16.85 -14.27
CA TRP A 163 1.39 18.17 -13.66
C TRP A 163 0.76 18.12 -12.26
N ALA A 164 0.18 16.98 -11.91
CA ALA A 164 -0.37 16.69 -10.58
C ALA A 164 0.04 15.30 -10.11
N HIS A 165 1.25 14.88 -10.43
CA HIS A 165 1.73 13.54 -10.11
C HIS A 165 1.88 13.40 -8.59
N PRO A 166 1.27 12.39 -7.94
CA PRO A 166 1.28 12.25 -6.48
C PRO A 166 2.67 11.94 -5.92
N ALA A 167 3.55 11.35 -6.73
CA ALA A 167 4.91 10.94 -6.35
C ALA A 167 6.02 11.88 -6.85
N LEU A 168 5.67 13.12 -7.23
CA LEU A 168 6.67 14.12 -7.62
C LEU A 168 7.35 14.68 -6.37
N LEU A 169 8.67 14.54 -6.25
CA LEU A 169 9.40 14.88 -5.02
C LEU A 169 9.44 16.40 -4.76
N GLU A 170 9.64 17.19 -5.80
CA GLU A 170 9.77 18.65 -5.73
C GLU A 170 8.78 19.35 -6.68
N PRO A 171 7.45 19.30 -6.39
CA PRO A 171 6.43 19.85 -7.30
C PRO A 171 6.50 21.38 -7.45
N GLU A 172 7.19 22.07 -6.53
CA GLU A 172 7.33 23.53 -6.56
C GLU A 172 8.41 24.02 -7.52
N GLN A 173 9.44 23.21 -7.79
CA GLN A 173 10.53 23.54 -8.70
C GLN A 173 10.01 23.89 -10.11
N TRP A 174 9.02 23.14 -10.57
CA TRP A 174 8.42 23.28 -11.90
C TRP A 174 7.42 24.43 -12.03
N ARG A 175 7.04 25.07 -10.92
CA ARG A 175 6.18 26.27 -10.95
C ARG A 175 6.92 27.47 -11.54
N ASN A 176 8.24 27.51 -11.38
CA ASN A 176 9.07 28.67 -11.73
C ASN A 176 9.69 28.59 -13.13
N THR A 177 9.70 27.42 -13.78
CA THR A 177 10.23 27.21 -15.15
C THR A 177 9.24 27.61 -16.25
N GLY A 178 8.43 28.64 -15.99
CA GLY A 178 7.13 28.89 -16.61
C GLY A 178 7.09 28.98 -18.15
N ARG A 179 8.18 29.35 -18.83
CA ARG A 179 8.20 29.36 -20.31
C ARG A 179 8.28 27.94 -20.90
N ARG A 180 9.17 27.10 -20.34
CA ARG A 180 9.38 25.74 -20.84
C ARG A 180 8.22 24.83 -20.48
N THR A 181 7.75 24.88 -19.23
CA THR A 181 6.55 24.13 -18.81
C THR A 181 5.28 24.58 -19.54
N ARG A 182 5.18 25.85 -19.93
CA ARG A 182 4.10 26.31 -20.82
C ARG A 182 4.27 25.78 -22.24
N CYS A 183 5.50 25.68 -22.76
CA CYS A 183 5.76 25.07 -24.06
C CYS A 183 5.32 23.60 -24.05
N LEU A 184 5.77 22.81 -23.07
CA LEU A 184 5.38 21.41 -22.89
C LEU A 184 3.85 21.25 -22.86
N ARG A 185 3.13 22.07 -22.09
CA ARG A 185 1.67 21.98 -21.98
C ARG A 185 0.89 22.40 -23.23
N VAL A 186 1.38 23.41 -23.96
CA VAL A 186 0.59 24.07 -25.02
C VAL A 186 1.03 23.63 -26.41
N LYS A 187 2.34 23.48 -26.63
CA LYS A 187 2.92 23.12 -27.92
C LYS A 187 3.01 21.60 -28.05
N HIS A 188 3.74 20.96 -27.15
CA HIS A 188 3.92 19.51 -27.13
C HIS A 188 2.71 18.77 -26.53
N LYS A 189 1.78 19.49 -25.87
CA LYS A 189 0.53 18.96 -25.27
C LYS A 189 0.74 17.86 -24.22
N VAL A 190 1.93 17.78 -23.63
CA VAL A 190 2.29 16.82 -22.58
C VAL A 190 1.31 16.89 -21.41
N CYS A 191 0.73 15.75 -21.06
CA CYS A 191 -0.25 15.56 -19.99
C CYS A 191 0.12 14.39 -19.06
N THR A 192 0.56 13.27 -19.60
CA THR A 192 0.85 12.03 -18.85
C THR A 192 2.36 11.83 -18.66
N VAL A 193 2.75 10.76 -17.97
CA VAL A 193 4.15 10.33 -17.88
C VAL A 193 4.57 9.66 -19.19
N GLU A 194 3.67 8.90 -19.83
CA GLU A 194 3.88 8.33 -21.17
C GLU A 194 4.27 9.42 -22.19
N ASP A 195 3.56 10.55 -22.21
CA ASP A 195 3.90 11.69 -23.08
C ASP A 195 5.31 12.25 -22.80
N LEU A 196 5.82 12.11 -21.57
CA LEU A 196 7.19 12.50 -21.23
C LEU A 196 8.19 11.47 -21.72
N GLU A 197 7.90 10.18 -21.57
CA GLU A 197 8.78 9.09 -22.03
C GLU A 197 8.96 9.14 -23.54
N GLU A 198 7.87 9.25 -24.29
CA GLU A 198 7.90 9.40 -25.76
C GLU A 198 8.76 10.61 -26.18
N MET A 199 8.72 11.69 -25.41
CA MET A 199 9.54 12.87 -25.67
C MET A 199 11.00 12.74 -25.19
N ALA A 200 11.28 11.84 -24.25
CA ALA A 200 12.60 11.58 -23.69
C ALA A 200 13.39 10.54 -24.51
N GLU A 201 12.70 9.65 -25.23
CA GLU A 201 13.29 8.69 -26.16
C GLU A 201 13.97 9.44 -27.32
N LEU A 202 15.25 9.74 -27.10
CA LEU A 202 16.14 10.31 -28.12
C LEU A 202 16.63 9.17 -29.01
N ASP A 203 15.86 8.88 -30.05
CA ASP A 203 16.21 7.81 -31.00
C ASP A 203 17.30 8.19 -32.01
N ASP A 204 17.88 9.39 -31.88
CA ASP A 204 18.86 9.87 -32.85
C ASP A 204 20.24 10.08 -32.24
N SER A 205 21.20 9.25 -32.68
CA SER A 205 22.63 9.41 -32.38
C SER A 205 23.19 10.77 -32.84
N GLU A 206 22.44 11.48 -33.70
CA GLU A 206 22.79 12.79 -34.25
C GLU A 206 22.23 13.97 -33.43
N HIS A 207 21.59 13.74 -32.28
CA HIS A 207 21.06 14.82 -31.46
C HIS A 207 22.17 15.70 -30.85
N GLU A 208 22.11 17.01 -31.12
CA GLU A 208 22.98 18.02 -30.51
C GLU A 208 22.23 18.90 -29.49
N GLU A 209 22.86 19.24 -28.36
CA GLU A 209 22.31 20.14 -27.31
C GLU A 209 22.25 21.63 -27.73
N ASN A 210 21.84 21.91 -28.95
CA ASN A 210 21.75 23.26 -29.48
C ASN A 210 20.39 23.53 -30.17
N SER A 211 20.09 24.79 -30.45
CA SER A 211 18.81 25.19 -31.04
C SER A 211 18.66 24.86 -32.52
N GLY A 212 19.75 24.52 -33.19
CA GLY A 212 19.82 24.21 -34.62
C GLY A 212 20.06 22.72 -34.89
N CYS A 213 19.70 21.86 -33.94
CA CYS A 213 19.72 20.42 -34.13
C CYS A 213 18.72 20.05 -35.24
N ASP A 214 19.22 19.38 -36.27
CA ASP A 214 18.45 19.01 -37.47
C ASP A 214 17.86 17.59 -37.38
N CYS A 215 17.90 16.94 -36.21
CA CYS A 215 17.28 15.63 -36.02
C CYS A 215 15.75 15.68 -36.23
N GLU A 216 15.15 14.53 -36.53
CA GLU A 216 13.71 14.42 -36.84
C GLU A 216 12.85 14.99 -35.70
N ASN A 217 13.10 14.58 -34.46
CA ASN A 217 12.36 15.02 -33.27
C ASN A 217 12.43 16.56 -33.06
N CYS A 218 13.61 17.16 -33.21
CA CYS A 218 13.77 18.62 -33.07
C CYS A 218 13.04 19.36 -34.20
N THR A 219 13.09 18.84 -35.42
CA THR A 219 12.43 19.42 -36.59
C THR A 219 10.91 19.39 -36.44
N GLU A 220 10.35 18.28 -35.98
CA GLU A 220 8.92 18.15 -35.67
C GLU A 220 8.49 19.11 -34.56
N ASP A 221 9.25 19.21 -33.47
CA ASP A 221 9.00 20.13 -32.37
C ASP A 221 9.02 21.60 -32.82
N HIS A 222 9.97 21.96 -33.69
CA HIS A 222 10.00 23.29 -34.32
C HIS A 222 8.76 23.52 -35.20
N ALA A 223 8.31 22.52 -35.95
CA ALA A 223 7.09 22.60 -36.76
C ALA A 223 5.83 22.80 -35.89
N GLN A 224 5.79 22.26 -34.67
CA GLN A 224 4.75 22.53 -33.68
C GLN A 224 4.88 23.93 -33.02
N GLY A 225 5.95 24.66 -33.32
CA GLY A 225 6.23 26.01 -32.86
C GLY A 225 6.97 26.08 -31.52
N CYS A 226 7.70 25.01 -31.15
CA CYS A 226 8.74 25.10 -30.13
C CYS A 226 9.90 25.94 -30.66
N ARG A 227 10.56 26.73 -29.80
CA ARG A 227 11.74 27.54 -30.20
C ARG A 227 13.06 26.86 -29.85
N HIS A 228 13.03 25.97 -28.85
CA HIS A 228 14.21 25.32 -28.29
C HIS A 228 13.83 23.90 -27.85
N PRO A 229 13.67 22.96 -28.81
CA PRO A 229 13.29 21.56 -28.53
C PRO A 229 14.20 20.91 -27.48
N TYR A 230 15.53 21.02 -27.65
CA TYR A 230 16.52 20.47 -26.72
C TYR A 230 16.29 20.89 -25.26
N LYS A 231 15.92 22.15 -24.99
CA LYS A 231 15.65 22.63 -23.62
C LYS A 231 14.36 22.05 -23.03
N CYS A 232 13.41 21.72 -23.89
CA CYS A 232 12.16 21.06 -23.48
C CYS A 232 12.46 19.60 -23.18
N GLN A 233 13.22 18.90 -24.04
CA GLN A 233 13.69 17.54 -23.81
C GLN A 233 14.53 17.41 -22.53
N SER A 234 15.52 18.30 -22.29
CA SER A 234 16.26 18.29 -21.02
C SER A 234 15.35 18.50 -19.81
N LEU A 235 14.32 19.34 -19.94
CA LEU A 235 13.34 19.53 -18.86
C LEU A 235 12.46 18.29 -18.65
N VAL A 236 12.07 17.61 -19.73
CA VAL A 236 11.34 16.34 -19.67
C VAL A 236 12.15 15.29 -18.92
N ALA A 237 13.43 15.15 -19.29
CA ALA A 237 14.40 14.29 -18.62
C ALA A 237 14.52 14.58 -17.12
N GLU A 238 14.65 15.86 -16.74
CA GLU A 238 14.66 16.29 -15.34
C GLU A 238 13.33 15.96 -14.62
N MET A 239 12.19 16.13 -15.30
CA MET A 239 10.86 15.85 -14.73
C MET A 239 10.63 14.37 -14.48
N ILE A 240 11.03 13.49 -15.41
CA ILE A 240 11.00 12.02 -15.21
C ILE A 240 11.91 11.64 -14.04
N GLY A 241 13.11 12.22 -14.00
CA GLY A 241 14.07 12.00 -12.90
C GLY A 241 13.56 12.43 -11.52
N ALA A 242 12.58 13.34 -11.45
CA ALA A 242 11.99 13.84 -10.21
C ALA A 242 10.80 13.00 -9.70
N ILE A 243 10.36 12.00 -10.46
CA ILE A 243 9.33 11.04 -10.03
C ILE A 243 9.99 10.02 -9.11
N ALA A 244 9.38 9.75 -7.95
CA ALA A 244 9.86 8.71 -7.04
C ALA A 244 9.99 7.35 -7.76
N GLU A 245 11.03 6.59 -7.43
CA GLU A 245 11.45 5.37 -8.14
C GLU A 245 10.29 4.39 -8.36
N LYS A 246 9.48 4.17 -7.32
CA LYS A 246 8.30 3.29 -7.35
C LYS A 246 7.27 3.64 -8.43
N TRP A 247 7.18 4.92 -8.79
CA TRP A 247 6.25 5.45 -9.78
C TRP A 247 6.93 5.76 -11.10
N ASN A 248 8.26 5.63 -11.16
CA ASN A 248 9.01 5.92 -12.36
C ASN A 248 8.88 4.73 -13.32
N PRO A 249 8.43 4.96 -14.56
CA PRO A 249 8.31 3.88 -15.55
C PRO A 249 9.67 3.36 -16.05
N ASN A 250 10.75 4.15 -15.95
CA ASN A 250 12.11 3.73 -16.30
C ASN A 250 12.78 2.86 -15.23
N THR A 251 12.19 2.75 -14.03
CA THR A 251 12.71 1.83 -13.01
C THR A 251 12.33 0.41 -13.39
N ALA A 252 13.33 -0.46 -13.56
CA ALA A 252 13.09 -1.87 -13.84
C ALA A 252 12.36 -2.55 -12.68
N HIS A 253 11.18 -3.09 -12.96
CA HIS A 253 10.51 -4.03 -12.06
C HIS A 253 10.88 -5.44 -12.45
N VAL A 254 11.58 -6.13 -11.55
CA VAL A 254 11.86 -7.55 -11.70
C VAL A 254 10.52 -8.27 -11.62
N ALA A 255 9.97 -8.66 -12.76
CA ALA A 255 8.82 -9.54 -12.79
C ALA A 255 9.25 -10.87 -12.16
N PRO A 256 8.57 -11.33 -11.10
CA PRO A 256 8.94 -12.58 -10.47
C PRO A 256 8.80 -13.74 -11.46
N PRO A 257 9.72 -14.72 -11.44
CA PRO A 257 9.56 -15.93 -12.24
C PRO A 257 8.24 -16.61 -11.86
N ARG A 258 7.44 -17.01 -12.85
CA ARG A 258 6.08 -17.56 -12.66
C ARG A 258 6.02 -19.10 -12.63
N ARG A 259 7.16 -19.78 -12.65
CA ARG A 259 7.23 -21.21 -13.01
C ARG A 259 6.63 -22.12 -11.92
N LEU A 260 7.07 -22.00 -10.66
CA LEU A 260 6.54 -22.87 -9.60
C LEU A 260 5.08 -22.57 -9.30
N ARG A 261 4.65 -21.32 -9.52
CA ARG A 261 3.25 -20.94 -9.35
C ARG A 261 2.33 -21.70 -10.30
N ASP A 262 2.65 -21.70 -11.59
CA ASP A 262 1.83 -22.34 -12.61
C ASP A 262 1.76 -23.86 -12.37
N ASP A 263 2.85 -24.47 -11.91
CA ASP A 263 2.93 -25.90 -11.60
C ASP A 263 2.16 -26.31 -10.32
N LEU A 264 2.00 -25.40 -9.34
CA LEU A 264 1.43 -25.68 -8.02
C LEU A 264 0.05 -25.02 -7.77
N ALA A 265 -0.50 -24.30 -8.74
CA ALA A 265 -1.76 -23.56 -8.60
C ALA A 265 -2.96 -24.46 -8.23
N ASP A 266 -3.05 -25.65 -8.83
CA ASP A 266 -4.21 -26.54 -8.72
C ASP A 266 -4.33 -27.25 -7.35
N MET A 267 -3.30 -27.23 -6.51
CA MET A 267 -3.24 -28.03 -5.27
C MET A 267 -3.36 -27.24 -3.97
N ARG A 268 -3.57 -25.91 -4.04
CA ARG A 268 -3.45 -25.01 -2.88
C ARG A 268 -4.33 -25.39 -1.67
N GLU A 269 -5.57 -25.81 -1.88
CA GLU A 269 -6.49 -26.10 -0.76
C GLU A 269 -6.11 -27.37 0.01
N THR A 270 -5.62 -28.40 -0.68
CA THR A 270 -5.30 -29.69 -0.05
C THR A 270 -3.82 -29.84 0.33
N ALA A 271 -2.94 -29.01 -0.23
CA ALA A 271 -1.49 -29.10 -0.01
C ALA A 271 -1.10 -29.01 1.48
N ILE A 272 -1.78 -28.15 2.26
CA ILE A 272 -1.53 -28.01 3.71
C ILE A 272 -1.79 -29.30 4.47
N GLU A 273 -2.84 -30.03 4.08
CA GLU A 273 -3.25 -31.26 4.75
C GLU A 273 -2.33 -32.43 4.39
N ARG A 274 -1.76 -32.41 3.18
CA ARG A 274 -0.82 -33.42 2.68
C ARG A 274 0.63 -33.13 3.06
N GLY A 275 0.92 -31.94 3.58
CA GLY A 275 2.30 -31.49 3.82
C GLY A 275 3.07 -31.23 2.53
N GLU A 276 2.36 -30.84 1.46
CA GLU A 276 2.95 -30.45 0.19
C GLU A 276 3.36 -28.96 0.22
N ALA A 277 4.28 -28.59 -0.67
CA ALA A 277 4.77 -27.23 -0.79
C ALA A 277 3.69 -26.28 -1.35
N LEU A 278 3.56 -25.12 -0.72
CA LEU A 278 2.70 -24.03 -1.14
C LEU A 278 3.53 -22.85 -1.61
N VAL A 279 3.24 -22.31 -2.78
CA VAL A 279 3.88 -21.09 -3.26
C VAL A 279 3.26 -19.87 -2.56
N PHE A 280 4.11 -18.98 -2.04
CA PHE A 280 3.71 -17.64 -1.63
C PHE A 280 3.26 -16.87 -2.88
N ASP A 281 1.99 -16.47 -2.93
CA ASP A 281 1.50 -15.66 -4.04
C ASP A 281 1.96 -14.22 -3.84
N ASP A 282 3.03 -13.83 -4.55
CA ASP A 282 3.49 -12.45 -4.58
C ASP A 282 2.49 -11.54 -5.29
N SER A 283 1.76 -12.10 -6.26
CA SER A 283 0.88 -11.35 -7.12
C SER A 283 -0.42 -11.06 -6.39
N ARG A 284 -0.72 -9.78 -6.26
CA ARG A 284 -2.10 -9.39 -5.99
C ARG A 284 -2.90 -9.63 -7.26
N VAL A 285 -3.78 -10.62 -7.20
CA VAL A 285 -4.82 -10.83 -8.21
C VAL A 285 -5.63 -9.52 -8.28
N ASN A 286 -5.52 -8.79 -9.39
CA ASN A 286 -6.26 -7.58 -9.77
C ASN A 286 -5.72 -6.19 -9.39
N ASP A 287 -4.41 -5.97 -9.20
CA ASP A 287 -3.90 -4.58 -9.05
C ASP A 287 -3.89 -3.75 -10.36
N ALA A 288 -4.40 -4.28 -11.48
CA ALA A 288 -4.46 -3.56 -12.75
C ALA A 288 -5.35 -2.29 -12.71
N GLU A 289 -6.30 -2.22 -11.79
CA GLU A 289 -7.19 -1.08 -11.63
C GLU A 289 -6.74 -0.16 -10.49
N VAL A 290 -6.75 1.15 -10.75
CA VAL A 290 -6.39 2.21 -9.78
C VAL A 290 -7.17 2.10 -8.47
N SER A 291 -8.44 1.68 -8.55
CA SER A 291 -9.34 1.45 -7.41
C SER A 291 -8.75 0.49 -6.36
N ASN A 292 -7.98 -0.50 -6.79
CA ASN A 292 -7.39 -1.50 -5.91
C ASN A 292 -6.10 -1.03 -5.24
N LEU A 293 -5.56 0.13 -5.63
CA LEU A 293 -4.35 0.71 -5.06
C LEU A 293 -4.63 1.72 -3.95
N TYR A 294 -5.89 2.09 -3.69
CA TYR A 294 -6.20 3.02 -2.61
C TYR A 294 -5.98 2.38 -1.24
N ARG A 295 -5.20 3.07 -0.40
CA ARG A 295 -4.94 2.68 0.99
C ARG A 295 -5.28 3.85 1.90
N ILE A 296 -5.79 3.54 3.09
CA ILE A 296 -6.06 4.50 4.16
C ILE A 296 -5.25 4.10 5.39
N CYS A 297 -5.08 5.04 6.32
CA CYS A 297 -4.32 4.88 7.55
C CYS A 297 -2.85 4.50 7.31
N VAL A 298 -2.26 4.99 6.22
CA VAL A 298 -0.86 4.73 5.89
C VAL A 298 0.03 5.71 6.64
N ASP A 299 0.86 5.20 7.57
CA ASP A 299 1.75 6.03 8.40
C ASP A 299 2.74 6.85 7.56
N LYS A 300 3.31 6.25 6.50
CA LYS A 300 4.17 6.92 5.49
C LYS A 300 4.09 6.18 4.15
N PRO A 301 3.81 6.86 3.01
CA PRO A 301 3.95 6.23 1.70
C PRO A 301 5.43 5.95 1.43
N ALA A 302 5.73 4.81 0.80
CA ALA A 302 7.09 4.42 0.44
C ALA A 302 7.58 5.20 -0.80
N LEU A 303 7.80 6.51 -0.63
CA LEU A 303 8.33 7.40 -1.65
C LEU A 303 9.80 7.66 -1.37
N GLN A 304 10.69 6.90 -2.02
CA GLN A 304 12.11 7.21 -2.11
C GLN A 304 12.41 7.69 -3.53
N GLY A 305 13.28 8.70 -3.65
CA GLY A 305 13.74 9.20 -4.94
C GLY A 305 14.99 8.45 -5.39
N ALA A 306 15.10 8.15 -6.68
CA ALA A 306 16.35 7.81 -7.33
C ALA A 306 16.99 9.08 -7.92
N THR A 307 18.30 9.07 -8.15
CA THR A 307 18.97 10.21 -8.80
C THR A 307 18.75 10.17 -10.32
N ALA A 308 18.65 11.34 -10.97
CA ALA A 308 18.46 11.42 -12.42
C ALA A 308 19.54 10.66 -13.22
N SER A 309 20.77 10.59 -12.71
CA SER A 309 21.87 9.83 -13.32
C SER A 309 21.74 8.31 -13.20
N GLU A 310 21.02 7.80 -12.20
CA GLU A 310 20.73 6.36 -12.06
C GLU A 310 19.62 5.94 -13.02
N ILE A 311 18.64 6.82 -13.25
CA ILE A 311 17.49 6.58 -14.13
C ILE A 311 17.90 6.65 -15.62
N MET A 312 18.74 7.62 -15.98
CA MET A 312 19.15 7.89 -17.38
C MET A 312 20.20 6.92 -17.95
N ARG A 313 20.80 6.06 -17.11
CA ARG A 313 21.88 5.14 -17.52
C ARG A 313 21.45 3.68 -17.58
N GLY A 314 20.22 3.37 -17.18
CA GLY A 314 19.67 2.05 -17.48
C GLY A 314 19.33 2.02 -18.96
N GLU A 315 20.13 1.30 -19.76
CA GLU A 315 19.50 0.58 -20.89
C GLU A 315 18.28 -0.11 -20.31
N ALA A 316 17.11 0.01 -20.95
CA ALA A 316 15.87 -0.65 -20.52
C ALA A 316 16.21 -2.09 -20.18
N THR A 317 16.41 -2.36 -18.90
CA THR A 317 17.23 -3.51 -18.53
C THR A 317 16.38 -4.69 -18.91
N GLU A 318 16.88 -5.48 -19.85
CA GLU A 318 16.32 -6.78 -20.15
C GLU A 318 15.98 -7.39 -18.80
N ARG A 319 14.69 -7.68 -18.60
CA ARG A 319 14.15 -8.37 -17.42
C ARG A 319 15.22 -9.33 -16.99
N MET A 320 15.88 -9.11 -15.84
CA MET A 320 16.96 -9.98 -15.41
C MET A 320 16.36 -11.38 -15.32
N GLN A 321 16.53 -12.16 -16.38
CA GLN A 321 16.14 -13.54 -16.41
C GLN A 321 17.00 -14.15 -15.34
N GLY A 322 16.36 -14.67 -14.29
CA GLY A 322 17.04 -15.20 -13.13
C GLY A 322 18.25 -16.01 -13.58
N GLY A 323 19.41 -15.72 -12.97
CA GLY A 323 20.63 -16.47 -13.21
C GLY A 323 20.38 -17.97 -13.09
N GLU A 324 21.29 -18.76 -13.66
CA GLU A 324 21.21 -20.22 -13.73
C GLU A 324 20.64 -20.84 -12.44
N MET A 325 19.75 -21.82 -12.64
CA MET A 325 18.88 -22.41 -11.64
C MET A 325 19.67 -23.06 -10.51
N GLU A 326 19.99 -22.29 -9.48
CA GLU A 326 20.56 -22.80 -8.23
C GLU A 326 19.50 -23.60 -7.45
N ASP A 327 19.95 -24.61 -6.71
CA ASP A 327 19.08 -25.39 -5.84
C ASP A 327 18.37 -24.49 -4.80
N PRO A 328 17.10 -24.77 -4.46
CA PRO A 328 16.34 -23.96 -3.51
C PRO A 328 16.94 -24.07 -2.11
N VAL A 329 17.04 -22.93 -1.41
CA VAL A 329 17.55 -22.88 -0.05
C VAL A 329 16.46 -23.37 0.91
N HIS A 330 16.72 -24.46 1.63
CA HIS A 330 15.80 -24.99 2.63
C HIS A 330 16.05 -24.35 4.00
N VAL A 331 14.97 -23.91 4.66
CA VAL A 331 15.04 -23.34 6.00
C VAL A 331 13.93 -23.90 6.90
N ALA A 332 14.32 -24.46 8.04
CA ALA A 332 13.40 -24.93 9.07
C ALA A 332 13.16 -23.81 10.10
N VAL A 333 11.91 -23.40 10.27
CA VAL A 333 11.53 -22.26 11.09
C VAL A 333 10.63 -22.70 12.26
N CYS A 334 11.02 -22.34 13.49
CA CYS A 334 10.27 -22.65 14.70
C CYS A 334 10.17 -21.44 15.63
N ALA A 335 9.03 -21.32 16.30
CA ALA A 335 8.81 -20.41 17.42
C ALA A 335 8.52 -21.19 18.70
N ALA A 336 8.82 -20.60 19.85
CA ALA A 336 8.54 -21.13 21.17
C ALA A 336 7.99 -20.05 22.08
N ILE A 337 7.14 -20.45 23.03
CA ILE A 337 6.63 -19.59 24.11
C ILE A 337 6.82 -20.33 25.43
N ARG A 338 7.18 -19.57 26.46
CA ARG A 338 7.17 -19.99 27.86
C ARG A 338 6.35 -18.95 28.64
N GLU A 339 5.36 -19.44 29.36
CA GLU A 339 4.65 -18.65 30.35
C GLU A 339 5.45 -18.74 31.65
N ASP A 340 5.85 -17.58 32.18
CA ASP A 340 6.46 -17.46 33.50
C ASP A 340 5.35 -17.43 34.59
N ASP A 341 5.70 -17.76 35.83
CA ASP A 341 4.74 -17.85 36.95
C ASP A 341 3.99 -16.53 37.24
N ASP A 342 4.59 -15.39 36.83
CA ASP A 342 4.00 -14.05 36.96
C ASP A 342 2.93 -13.74 35.88
N GLY A 343 2.60 -14.72 35.02
CA GLY A 343 1.65 -14.54 33.92
C GLY A 343 2.21 -13.74 32.74
N THR A 344 3.53 -13.53 32.70
CA THR A 344 4.20 -12.94 31.52
C THR A 344 4.60 -14.05 30.56
N ALA A 345 4.27 -13.89 29.28
CA ALA A 345 4.57 -14.86 28.25
C ALA A 345 5.75 -14.35 27.43
N ARG A 346 6.90 -15.03 27.54
CA ARG A 346 8.07 -14.76 26.72
C ARG A 346 8.03 -15.63 25.47
N ALA A 347 8.45 -15.07 24.35
CA ALA A 347 8.54 -15.79 23.09
C ALA A 347 9.92 -15.65 22.47
N GLY A 348 10.29 -16.64 21.67
CA GLY A 348 11.55 -16.70 20.96
C GLY A 348 11.37 -17.50 19.69
N PHE A 349 12.28 -17.31 18.75
CA PHE A 349 12.28 -18.06 17.50
C PHE A 349 13.69 -18.52 17.12
N ALA A 350 13.73 -19.51 16.24
CA ALA A 350 14.95 -19.92 15.57
C ALA A 350 14.68 -20.37 14.14
N ILE A 351 15.70 -20.20 13.30
CA ILE A 351 15.77 -20.71 11.93
C ILE A 351 17.01 -21.59 11.82
N VAL A 352 16.88 -22.72 11.12
CA VAL A 352 17.96 -23.69 10.91
C VAL A 352 18.08 -23.98 9.42
N PHE A 353 19.31 -23.94 8.90
CA PHE A 353 19.61 -24.29 7.52
C PHE A 353 20.15 -25.73 7.46
N PRO A 354 19.39 -26.72 6.97
CA PRO A 354 19.79 -28.13 6.99
C PRO A 354 21.10 -28.38 6.26
N ASP A 355 21.28 -27.71 5.12
CA ASP A 355 22.45 -27.84 4.24
C ASP A 355 23.67 -27.06 4.73
N LYS A 356 23.51 -26.27 5.81
CA LYS A 356 24.55 -25.41 6.41
C LYS A 356 25.14 -24.38 5.44
N GLU A 357 24.42 -24.03 4.38
CA GLU A 357 24.79 -22.94 3.47
C GLU A 357 24.82 -21.58 4.19
N TYR A 358 23.97 -21.41 5.21
CA TYR A 358 23.86 -20.21 6.01
C TYR A 358 23.91 -20.54 7.51
N THR A 359 24.21 -19.52 8.33
CA THR A 359 24.29 -19.66 9.78
C THR A 359 22.90 -19.71 10.40
N ASP A 360 22.66 -20.69 11.28
CA ASP A 360 21.45 -20.75 12.09
C ASP A 360 21.27 -19.47 12.93
N ILE A 361 20.04 -18.98 13.03
CA ILE A 361 19.72 -17.78 13.82
C ILE A 361 18.75 -18.16 14.93
N LYS A 362 18.95 -17.63 16.13
CA LYS A 362 17.99 -17.69 17.24
C LYS A 362 17.88 -16.33 17.91
N GLN A 363 16.68 -15.94 18.29
CA GLN A 363 16.44 -14.62 18.86
C GLN A 363 15.24 -14.62 19.80
N SER A 364 15.37 -13.87 20.90
CA SER A 364 14.27 -13.61 21.84
C SER A 364 13.40 -12.46 21.33
N CYS A 365 12.09 -12.57 21.46
CA CYS A 365 11.16 -11.53 21.06
C CYS A 365 11.01 -10.48 22.16
N VAL A 366 11.07 -9.20 21.79
CA VAL A 366 10.92 -8.07 22.74
C VAL A 366 9.44 -7.78 22.99
N GLY A 367 9.02 -7.78 24.27
CA GLY A 367 7.68 -7.39 24.74
C GLY A 367 7.24 -8.14 26.01
N GLU A 368 6.29 -7.58 26.78
CA GLU A 368 5.76 -8.20 28.01
C GLU A 368 4.82 -9.39 27.75
N GLN A 369 4.14 -9.40 26.61
CA GLN A 369 3.35 -10.54 26.14
C GLN A 369 3.47 -10.67 24.62
N VAL A 370 4.21 -11.67 24.18
CA VAL A 370 4.41 -11.93 22.75
C VAL A 370 3.68 -13.23 22.39
N PRO A 371 2.58 -13.16 21.60
CA PRO A 371 1.87 -14.35 21.17
C PRO A 371 2.66 -15.13 20.11
N PHE A 372 2.29 -16.39 19.94
CA PHE A 372 3.07 -17.36 19.14
C PHE A 372 3.18 -16.93 17.68
N ALA A 373 2.09 -16.39 17.15
CA ALA A 373 1.97 -15.97 15.77
C ALA A 373 2.98 -14.87 15.41
N ARG A 374 3.18 -13.90 16.30
CA ARG A 374 4.21 -12.86 16.13
C ARG A 374 5.62 -13.41 16.15
N ALA A 375 5.95 -14.30 17.08
CA ALA A 375 7.28 -14.93 17.09
C ALA A 375 7.53 -15.73 15.80
N ALA A 376 6.52 -16.46 15.32
CA ALA A 376 6.60 -17.20 14.06
C ALA A 376 6.74 -16.28 12.83
N ALA A 377 6.02 -15.16 12.78
CA ALA A 377 6.15 -14.17 11.71
C ALA A 377 7.53 -13.50 11.69
N LEU A 378 8.08 -13.16 12.86
CA LEU A 378 9.46 -12.65 12.98
C LEU A 378 10.50 -13.67 12.52
N ALA A 379 10.25 -14.95 12.76
CA ALA A 379 11.10 -16.03 12.30
C ALA A 379 11.12 -16.15 10.76
N VAL A 380 9.95 -16.00 10.11
CA VAL A 380 9.84 -15.92 8.64
C VAL A 380 10.60 -14.71 8.11
N ILE A 381 10.46 -13.54 8.74
CA ILE A 381 11.20 -12.33 8.36
C ILE A 381 12.72 -12.58 8.45
N ALA A 382 13.19 -13.17 9.55
CA ALA A 382 14.60 -13.49 9.72
C ALA A 382 15.12 -14.47 8.66
N ALA A 383 14.33 -15.49 8.31
CA ALA A 383 14.67 -16.43 7.25
C ALA A 383 14.80 -15.74 5.89
N VAL A 384 13.87 -14.86 5.54
CA VAL A 384 13.91 -14.12 4.27
C VAL A 384 15.11 -13.18 4.21
N LEU A 385 15.44 -12.48 5.30
CA LEU A 385 16.57 -11.55 5.34
C LEU A 385 17.92 -12.25 5.31
N ALA A 386 18.00 -13.51 5.76
CA ALA A 386 19.23 -14.29 5.75
C ALA A 386 19.59 -14.83 4.35
N VAL A 387 18.61 -14.99 3.46
CA VAL A 387 18.79 -15.59 2.13
C VAL A 387 18.73 -14.51 1.03
N PRO A 388 19.70 -14.45 0.11
CA PRO A 388 19.69 -13.47 -0.99
C PRO A 388 18.35 -13.42 -1.72
N GLY A 389 17.90 -12.20 -2.06
CA GLY A 389 16.57 -11.96 -2.61
C GLY A 389 16.29 -12.64 -3.96
N GLY A 390 17.33 -12.98 -4.73
CA GLY A 390 17.20 -13.67 -6.02
C GLY A 390 17.14 -15.20 -5.96
N ARG A 391 17.44 -15.83 -4.82
CA ARG A 391 17.40 -17.30 -4.68
C ARG A 391 16.01 -17.79 -4.31
N THR A 392 15.63 -18.97 -4.81
CA THR A 392 14.40 -19.66 -4.37
C THR A 392 14.54 -20.10 -2.92
N LEU A 393 13.52 -19.81 -2.10
CA LEU A 393 13.50 -20.09 -0.67
C LEU A 393 12.37 -21.08 -0.33
N HIS A 394 12.69 -22.16 0.37
CA HIS A 394 11.71 -23.12 0.87
C HIS A 394 11.65 -23.11 2.39
N ILE A 395 10.54 -22.64 2.95
CA ILE A 395 10.31 -22.49 4.40
C ILE A 395 9.50 -23.67 4.93
N ILE A 396 10.10 -24.45 5.83
CA ILE A 396 9.45 -25.58 6.50
C ILE A 396 9.09 -25.16 7.93
N MET A 397 7.82 -25.27 8.32
CA MET A 397 7.40 -24.88 9.67
C MET A 397 6.19 -25.64 10.21
N THR A 398 5.96 -25.55 11.52
CA THR A 398 4.85 -26.23 12.21
C THR A 398 3.60 -25.36 12.42
N GLY A 399 3.67 -24.07 12.10
CA GLY A 399 2.60 -23.11 12.35
C GLY A 399 1.56 -23.05 11.22
N ARG A 400 0.58 -23.97 11.21
CA ARG A 400 -0.49 -24.01 10.18
C ARG A 400 -1.15 -22.66 9.92
N ALA A 401 -1.58 -21.97 10.98
CA ALA A 401 -2.33 -20.72 10.86
C ALA A 401 -1.51 -19.61 10.17
N LEU A 402 -0.19 -19.56 10.38
CA LEU A 402 0.67 -18.59 9.72
C LEU A 402 0.86 -18.95 8.24
N VAL A 403 1.09 -20.23 7.93
CA VAL A 403 1.22 -20.70 6.55
C VAL A 403 -0.05 -20.37 5.77
N GLU A 404 -1.23 -20.70 6.31
CA GLU A 404 -2.52 -20.32 5.71
C GLU A 404 -2.64 -18.80 5.55
N ALA A 405 -2.22 -18.02 6.56
CA ALA A 405 -2.33 -16.58 6.52
C ALA A 405 -1.47 -15.91 5.45
N LEU A 406 -0.27 -16.45 5.19
CA LEU A 406 0.68 -15.94 4.20
C LEU A 406 0.48 -16.55 2.80
N THR A 407 -0.30 -17.62 2.66
CA THR A 407 -0.53 -18.28 1.37
C THR A 407 -2.02 -18.22 1.00
N THR A 408 -2.83 -19.20 1.42
CA THR A 408 -4.22 -19.38 0.97
C THR A 408 -5.17 -18.27 1.40
N ARG A 409 -4.87 -17.54 2.49
CA ARG A 409 -5.71 -16.46 3.03
C ARG A 409 -5.06 -15.08 2.91
N LEU A 410 -3.95 -14.96 2.18
CA LEU A 410 -3.20 -13.71 2.08
C LEU A 410 -4.08 -12.55 1.61
N ASP A 411 -4.73 -12.70 0.46
CA ASP A 411 -5.59 -11.65 -0.13
C ASP A 411 -6.70 -11.20 0.82
N LYS A 412 -7.39 -12.17 1.44
CA LYS A 412 -8.47 -11.88 2.39
C LYS A 412 -7.96 -11.16 3.64
N ASN A 413 -6.78 -11.54 4.14
CA ASN A 413 -6.17 -10.89 5.29
C ASN A 413 -5.78 -9.45 4.94
N GLU A 414 -5.19 -9.22 3.77
CA GLU A 414 -4.78 -7.89 3.32
C GLU A 414 -5.95 -6.95 3.03
N GLN A 415 -7.01 -7.43 2.38
CA GLN A 415 -8.24 -6.66 2.17
C GLN A 415 -8.88 -6.22 3.49
N ARG A 416 -8.71 -7.03 4.55
CA ARG A 416 -9.19 -6.71 5.90
C ARG A 416 -8.18 -5.88 6.70
N GLY A 417 -7.03 -5.53 6.14
CA GLY A 417 -5.95 -4.87 6.88
C GLY A 417 -5.44 -5.69 8.07
N TRP A 418 -5.45 -7.02 7.96
CA TRP A 418 -4.99 -7.95 9.00
C TRP A 418 -5.69 -7.78 10.37
N THR A 419 -6.88 -7.18 10.42
CA THR A 419 -7.60 -6.92 11.69
C THR A 419 -7.96 -8.17 12.48
N ASP A 420 -7.94 -9.33 11.83
CA ASP A 420 -8.12 -10.64 12.47
C ASP A 420 -6.91 -11.02 13.37
N TRP A 421 -5.79 -10.29 13.26
CA TRP A 421 -4.51 -10.49 13.96
C TRP A 421 -4.15 -9.31 14.88
N ARG A 422 -5.11 -8.82 15.68
CA ARG A 422 -5.03 -7.52 16.40
C ARG A 422 -3.68 -7.19 17.07
N ASP A 423 -3.09 -8.12 17.83
CA ASP A 423 -1.84 -7.86 18.57
C ASP A 423 -0.57 -8.12 17.73
N ASP A 424 -0.74 -8.72 16.54
CA ASP A 424 0.31 -9.27 15.68
C ASP A 424 0.28 -8.75 14.23
N GLU A 425 -0.61 -7.80 13.94
CA GLU A 425 -0.84 -7.22 12.62
C GLU A 425 0.46 -6.73 11.99
N LYS A 426 1.29 -6.02 12.76
CA LYS A 426 2.55 -5.42 12.26
C LYS A 426 3.57 -6.48 11.80
N PRO A 427 3.95 -7.48 12.61
CA PRO A 427 4.80 -8.58 12.16
C PRO A 427 4.26 -9.33 10.95
N MET A 428 2.95 -9.58 10.89
CA MET A 428 2.32 -10.28 9.77
C MET A 428 2.42 -9.48 8.47
N HIS A 429 2.06 -8.20 8.54
CA HIS A 429 2.18 -7.28 7.41
C HIS A 429 3.63 -7.14 6.96
N ALA A 430 4.57 -7.06 7.89
CA ALA A 430 6.00 -7.00 7.59
C ALA A 430 6.50 -8.28 6.92
N ALA A 431 6.05 -9.46 7.38
CA ALA A 431 6.41 -10.74 6.77
C ALA A 431 5.92 -10.82 5.32
N ALA A 432 4.64 -10.51 5.07
CA ALA A 432 4.08 -10.48 3.71
C ALA A 432 4.79 -9.47 2.80
N ALA A 433 5.09 -8.26 3.31
CA ALA A 433 5.79 -7.23 2.55
C ALA A 433 7.23 -7.65 2.18
N ILE A 434 7.97 -8.23 3.13
CA ILE A 434 9.34 -8.68 2.91
C ILE A 434 9.37 -9.87 1.95
N LEU A 435 8.42 -10.81 2.05
CA LEU A 435 8.29 -11.91 1.09
C LEU A 435 8.09 -11.40 -0.34
N ARG A 436 7.26 -10.36 -0.54
CA ARG A 436 7.05 -9.73 -1.86
C ARG A 436 8.26 -8.98 -2.41
N SER A 437 9.14 -8.48 -1.54
CA SER A 437 10.35 -7.79 -1.99
C SER A 437 11.41 -8.74 -2.57
N ARG A 438 11.22 -10.05 -2.45
CA ARG A 438 12.13 -11.05 -3.03
C ARG A 438 11.87 -11.18 -4.53
N ALA A 439 12.95 -11.30 -5.30
CA ALA A 439 12.89 -11.65 -6.72
C ALA A 439 12.75 -13.17 -6.94
N GLY A 440 13.28 -13.99 -6.03
CA GLY A 440 13.18 -15.44 -6.05
C GLY A 440 11.88 -15.95 -5.39
N GLU A 441 11.32 -17.02 -5.95
CA GLU A 441 10.09 -17.63 -5.44
C GLU A 441 10.26 -18.11 -4.00
N THR A 442 9.22 -17.94 -3.18
CA THR A 442 9.19 -18.48 -1.82
C THR A 442 8.09 -19.51 -1.70
N THR A 443 8.41 -20.66 -1.13
CA THR A 443 7.48 -21.75 -0.88
C THR A 443 7.43 -22.10 0.60
N PHE A 444 6.30 -22.64 1.05
CA PHE A 444 6.03 -23.02 2.43
C PHE A 444 5.59 -24.48 2.52
N THR A 445 6.12 -25.21 3.50
CA THR A 445 5.61 -26.53 3.87
C THR A 445 5.19 -26.51 5.33
N HIS A 446 3.91 -26.84 5.57
CA HIS A 446 3.42 -27.06 6.91
C HIS A 446 3.65 -28.52 7.33
N VAL A 447 4.37 -28.72 8.42
CA VAL A 447 4.58 -30.04 9.02
C VAL A 447 3.82 -30.13 10.34
N ASP A 448 2.91 -31.09 10.45
CA ASP A 448 2.15 -31.28 11.69
C ASP A 448 3.07 -31.65 12.88
N LYS A 449 2.60 -31.44 14.11
CA LYS A 449 3.40 -31.68 15.32
C LYS A 449 3.86 -33.12 15.52
N LYS A 450 3.13 -34.12 15.00
CA LYS A 450 3.48 -35.54 15.09
C LYS A 450 4.58 -35.86 14.07
N SER A 451 4.38 -35.42 12.83
CA SER A 451 5.30 -35.58 11.71
C SER A 451 6.60 -34.79 11.93
N ALA A 452 6.55 -33.64 12.60
CA ALA A 452 7.73 -32.84 12.93
C ALA A 452 8.76 -33.59 13.78
N ARG A 453 8.38 -34.68 14.47
CA ARG A 453 9.34 -35.53 15.18
C ARG A 453 10.26 -36.28 14.22
N ALA A 454 9.81 -36.57 13.00
CA ALA A 454 10.59 -37.26 11.98
C ALA A 454 11.58 -36.33 11.26
N TRP A 455 11.48 -35.01 11.47
CA TRP A 455 12.31 -33.99 10.80
C TRP A 455 13.38 -33.46 11.79
N PRO A 456 14.66 -33.89 11.68
CA PRO A 456 15.73 -33.49 12.60
C PRO A 456 15.93 -31.97 12.71
N GLU A 457 15.82 -31.26 11.60
CA GLU A 457 15.98 -29.81 11.47
C GLU A 457 14.89 -29.03 12.19
N LEU A 458 13.62 -29.46 12.10
CA LEU A 458 12.52 -28.85 12.86
C LEU A 458 12.67 -29.11 14.36
N ARG A 459 13.16 -30.29 14.75
CA ARG A 459 13.46 -30.61 16.15
C ARG A 459 14.54 -29.69 16.69
N ARG A 460 15.64 -29.54 15.94
CA ARG A 460 16.75 -28.63 16.28
C ARG A 460 16.28 -27.17 16.34
N ALA A 461 15.51 -26.71 15.36
CA ALA A 461 14.95 -25.36 15.37
C ALA A 461 14.05 -25.11 16.59
N ARG A 462 13.26 -26.12 16.99
CA ARG A 462 12.42 -26.04 18.19
C ARG A 462 13.24 -25.95 19.48
N GLU A 463 14.30 -26.74 19.59
CA GLU A 463 15.21 -26.70 20.75
C GLU A 463 15.90 -25.33 20.85
N LEU A 464 16.40 -24.80 19.72
CA LEU A 464 17.02 -23.47 19.66
C LEU A 464 16.02 -22.35 19.99
N ALA A 465 14.79 -22.45 19.50
CA ALA A 465 13.74 -21.48 19.82
C ALA A 465 13.39 -21.51 21.31
N ALA A 466 13.32 -22.70 21.93
CA ALA A 466 13.07 -22.85 23.37
C ALA A 466 14.21 -22.26 24.23
N LEU A 467 15.46 -22.32 23.75
CA LEU A 467 16.61 -21.68 24.40
C LEU A 467 16.61 -20.14 24.25
N ALA A 468 15.86 -19.60 23.30
CA ALA A 468 15.74 -18.16 23.08
C ALA A 468 14.64 -17.50 23.93
N VAL A 469 13.82 -18.31 24.61
CA VAL A 469 12.79 -17.89 25.58
C VAL A 469 13.34 -17.93 27.00
#